data_AF-A0A1D6NZS0-F1
#
_entry.id   AF-A0A1D6NZS0-F1
#
_cell.length_a   1.000
_cell.length_b   1.000
_cell.length_c   1.000
_cell.angle_alpha   90.00
_cell.angle_beta   90.00
_cell.angle_gamma   90.00
#
_symmetry.space_group_name_H-M   'P 1'
#
loop_
_entity.id
_entity.type
_entity.pdbx_description
1 polymer ?
#
loop_
_entity_poly.entity_id
_entity_poly.type
_entity_poly.pdbx_seq_one_letter_code
_entity_poly.pdbx_strand_id
1 'polypeptide(L)'
;MEFLCVVAGKHVWSVHVDLHILDDGGNLIDAANIAALAALSTFWRPECTVGGDDGQQVTVHDPEVRDPLPLTIHHMPIAVTFAYFGEGNIVVLDPTYKEEAVMGGRMAAIVNSNGDVCAIQKAGGEGLMSSVTMQCLRIASVKAADITSKIKK
;
A
#
# COMPACT_ATOMS: atom_id res chain seq x y z
N MET A 1 5.74 4.99 -13.17
CA MET A 1 6.06 3.93 -14.16
C MET A 1 7.23 4.31 -15.07
N GLU A 2 7.40 5.59 -15.41
CA GLU A 2 8.50 6.03 -16.30
C GLU A 2 9.90 5.67 -15.77
N PHE A 3 10.12 5.73 -14.45
CA PHE A 3 11.39 5.37 -13.80
C PHE A 3 11.82 3.89 -13.92
N LEU A 4 10.93 3.02 -14.41
CA LEU A 4 11.23 1.60 -14.66
C LEU A 4 11.55 1.33 -16.13
N CYS A 5 11.31 2.29 -17.02
CA CYS A 5 11.65 2.16 -18.43
C CYS A 5 13.17 2.24 -18.62
N VAL A 6 13.74 1.26 -19.32
CA VAL A 6 15.17 1.23 -19.65
C VAL A 6 15.37 1.66 -21.10
N VAL A 7 14.62 1.06 -22.02
CA VAL A 7 14.58 1.41 -23.44
C VAL A 7 13.13 1.44 -23.90
N ALA A 8 12.64 2.61 -24.33
CA ALA A 8 11.25 2.80 -24.70
C ALA A 8 10.80 1.79 -25.78
N GLY A 9 9.67 1.13 -25.53
CA GLY A 9 9.09 0.14 -26.45
C GLY A 9 9.87 -1.18 -26.55
N LYS A 10 10.96 -1.37 -25.77
CA LYS A 10 11.81 -2.56 -25.86
C LYS A 10 12.07 -3.23 -24.51
N HIS A 11 12.55 -2.48 -23.52
CA HIS A 11 12.96 -3.02 -22.22
C HIS A 11 12.45 -2.16 -21.05
N VAL A 12 11.82 -2.83 -20.08
CA VAL A 12 11.26 -2.24 -18.87
C VAL A 12 11.44 -3.20 -17.70
N TRP A 13 11.65 -2.66 -16.50
CA TRP A 13 11.61 -3.46 -15.28
C TRP A 13 10.16 -3.85 -14.92
N SER A 14 9.95 -5.13 -14.62
CA SER A 14 8.70 -5.64 -14.06
C SER A 14 8.92 -5.97 -12.58
N VAL A 15 8.19 -5.29 -11.70
CA VAL A 15 8.30 -5.46 -10.24
C VAL A 15 7.09 -6.23 -9.76
N HIS A 16 7.33 -7.33 -9.04
CA HIS A 16 6.30 -8.15 -8.42
C HIS A 16 6.45 -8.08 -6.90
N VAL A 17 5.32 -8.06 -6.20
CA VAL A 17 5.27 -8.12 -4.73
C VAL A 17 4.40 -9.30 -4.36
N ASP A 18 5.00 -10.29 -3.70
CA ASP A 18 4.30 -11.47 -3.21
C ASP A 18 4.06 -11.32 -1.70
N LEU A 19 2.80 -11.50 -1.28
CA LEU A 19 2.41 -11.43 0.12
C LEU A 19 1.98 -12.82 0.60
N HIS A 20 2.60 -13.28 1.68
CA HIS A 20 2.27 -14.54 2.34
C HIS A 20 1.67 -14.25 3.71
N ILE A 21 0.42 -14.67 3.93
CA ILE A 21 -0.25 -14.55 5.23
C ILE A 21 0.16 -15.73 6.10
N LEU A 22 0.84 -15.43 7.21
CA LEU A 22 1.35 -16.44 8.15
C LEU A 22 0.36 -16.71 9.28
N ASP A 23 -0.31 -15.67 9.76
CA ASP A 23 -1.31 -15.71 10.81
C ASP A 23 -2.38 -14.64 10.55
N ASP A 24 -3.64 -15.03 10.66
CA ASP A 24 -4.78 -14.14 10.43
C ASP A 24 -5.44 -13.75 11.77
N GLY A 25 -4.95 -12.64 12.33
CA GLY A 25 -5.48 -12.03 13.54
C GLY A 25 -6.59 -11.01 13.31
N GLY A 26 -7.06 -10.83 12.06
CA GLY A 26 -7.95 -9.76 11.63
C GLY A 26 -7.24 -8.66 10.84
N ASN A 27 -8.03 -7.85 10.12
CA ASN A 27 -7.61 -6.68 9.36
C ASN A 27 -6.46 -6.94 8.36
N LEU A 28 -6.56 -8.05 7.61
CA LEU A 28 -5.56 -8.42 6.61
C LEU A 28 -5.31 -7.35 5.54
N ILE A 29 -6.29 -6.49 5.23
CA ILE A 29 -6.14 -5.44 4.21
C ILE A 29 -5.05 -4.45 4.63
N ASP A 30 -5.12 -3.94 5.85
CA ASP A 30 -4.17 -2.94 6.35
C ASP A 30 -2.78 -3.58 6.52
N ALA A 31 -2.73 -4.80 7.06
CA ALA A 31 -1.47 -5.54 7.22
C ALA A 31 -0.79 -5.82 5.86
N ALA A 32 -1.54 -6.30 4.87
CA ALA A 32 -1.03 -6.57 3.53
C ALA A 32 -0.57 -5.29 2.82
N ASN A 33 -1.32 -4.20 2.96
CA ASN A 33 -0.95 -2.89 2.41
C ASN A 33 0.38 -2.40 3.01
N ILE A 34 0.52 -2.42 4.34
CA ILE A 34 1.75 -2.00 5.02
C ILE A 34 2.93 -2.90 4.60
N ALA A 35 2.73 -4.21 4.55
CA ALA A 35 3.76 -5.16 4.12
C ALA A 35 4.24 -4.88 2.69
N ALA A 36 3.32 -4.63 1.75
CA ALA A 36 3.66 -4.29 0.37
C ALA A 36 4.44 -2.98 0.27
N LEU A 37 4.02 -1.93 1.00
CA LEU A 37 4.73 -0.66 1.00
C LEU A 37 6.12 -0.75 1.61
N ALA A 38 6.26 -1.48 2.71
CA ALA A 38 7.55 -1.74 3.35
C ALA A 38 8.49 -2.51 2.41
N ALA A 39 7.98 -3.56 1.77
CA ALA A 39 8.73 -4.34 0.78
C ALA A 39 9.21 -3.47 -0.39
N LEU A 40 8.31 -2.67 -0.99
CA LEU A 40 8.68 -1.76 -2.08
C LEU A 40 9.70 -0.70 -1.65
N SER A 41 9.59 -0.19 -0.42
CA SER A 41 10.48 0.86 0.11
C SER A 41 11.86 0.35 0.49
N THR A 42 11.98 -0.94 0.77
CA THR A 42 13.24 -1.60 1.13
C THR A 42 13.82 -2.44 -0.01
N PHE A 43 13.14 -2.50 -1.16
CA PHE A 43 13.62 -3.21 -2.33
C PHE A 43 14.62 -2.37 -3.13
N TRP A 44 15.74 -3.00 -3.49
CA TRP A 44 16.79 -2.41 -4.31
C TRP A 44 16.92 -3.25 -5.58
N ARG A 45 16.74 -2.61 -6.75
CA ARG A 45 16.88 -3.27 -8.04
C ARG A 45 18.35 -3.25 -8.50
N PRO A 46 18.82 -4.25 -9.25
CA PRO A 46 20.11 -4.18 -9.91
C PRO A 46 20.24 -2.95 -10.81
N GLU A 47 21.45 -2.37 -10.86
CA GLU A 47 21.75 -1.31 -11.82
C GLU A 47 21.86 -1.90 -13.23
N CYS A 48 21.48 -1.13 -14.25
CA CYS A 48 21.70 -1.49 -15.64
C CYS A 48 22.26 -0.32 -16.43
N THR A 49 23.13 -0.61 -17.39
CA THR A 49 23.63 0.36 -18.36
C THR A 49 23.10 0.07 -19.74
N VAL A 50 22.82 1.13 -20.49
CA VAL A 50 22.41 1.06 -21.89
C VAL A 50 23.61 1.46 -22.76
N GLY A 51 23.95 0.64 -23.74
CA GLY A 51 25.07 0.85 -24.65
C GLY A 51 24.85 0.19 -26.01
N GLY A 52 25.95 -0.10 -26.71
CA GLY A 52 25.93 -0.58 -28.10
C GLY A 52 25.79 0.57 -29.12
N ASP A 53 26.11 0.29 -30.38
CA ASP A 53 26.15 1.30 -31.46
C ASP A 53 24.77 1.93 -31.73
N ASP A 54 23.70 1.20 -31.42
CA ASP A 54 22.30 1.63 -31.56
C ASP A 54 21.68 2.15 -30.24
N GLY A 55 22.43 2.10 -29.13
CA GLY A 55 21.95 2.47 -27.80
C GLY A 55 20.83 1.58 -27.29
N GLN A 56 20.73 0.32 -27.74
CA GLN A 56 19.66 -0.58 -27.34
C GLN A 56 20.12 -1.82 -26.57
N GLN A 57 21.42 -1.98 -26.35
CA GLN A 57 21.96 -3.10 -25.58
C GLN A 57 21.87 -2.80 -24.08
N VAL A 58 21.11 -3.60 -23.36
CA VAL A 58 20.98 -3.50 -21.89
C VAL A 58 21.91 -4.50 -21.23
N THR A 59 22.79 -4.03 -20.35
CA THR A 59 23.61 -4.87 -19.47
C THR A 59 23.15 -4.66 -18.03
N VAL A 60 22.68 -5.73 -17.38
CA VAL A 60 22.34 -5.73 -15.96
C VAL A 60 23.57 -6.12 -15.17
N HIS A 61 23.92 -5.33 -14.16
CA HIS A 61 25.10 -5.54 -13.33
C HIS A 61 24.74 -6.32 -12.08
N ASP A 62 25.63 -7.22 -11.67
CA ASP A 62 25.50 -7.92 -10.39
C ASP A 62 25.65 -6.92 -9.22
N PRO A 63 24.90 -7.05 -8.11
CA PRO A 63 25.06 -6.22 -6.92
C PRO A 63 26.49 -6.17 -6.36
N GLU A 64 27.33 -7.20 -6.59
CA GLU A 64 28.73 -7.18 -6.19
C GLU A 64 29.61 -6.25 -7.04
N VAL A 65 29.16 -5.92 -8.26
CA VAL A 65 29.90 -5.11 -9.23
C VAL A 65 29.43 -3.65 -9.22
N ARG A 66 28.13 -3.42 -9.04
CA ARG A 66 27.54 -2.09 -8.92
C ARG A 66 26.48 -2.03 -7.84
N ASP A 67 26.47 -0.91 -7.13
CA ASP A 67 25.48 -0.65 -6.10
C ASP A 67 24.06 -0.70 -6.71
N PRO A 68 23.15 -1.48 -6.11
CA PRO A 68 21.78 -1.52 -6.58
C PRO A 68 21.09 -0.17 -6.30
N LEU A 69 19.96 0.06 -6.97
CA LEU A 69 19.22 1.31 -6.90
C LEU A 69 17.88 1.10 -6.20
N PRO A 70 17.46 2.00 -5.28
CA PRO A 70 16.13 1.94 -4.71
C PRO A 70 15.06 2.27 -5.75
N LEU A 71 13.81 1.87 -5.47
CA LEU A 71 12.66 2.31 -6.28
C LEU A 71 12.26 3.75 -5.94
N THR A 72 11.87 4.51 -6.96
CA THR A 72 11.28 5.84 -6.76
C THR A 72 9.82 5.69 -6.30
N ILE A 73 9.56 5.95 -5.02
CA ILE A 73 8.20 5.96 -4.43
C ILE A 73 7.76 7.39 -4.18
N HIS A 74 6.74 7.86 -4.89
CA HIS A 74 6.24 9.23 -4.74
C HIS A 74 5.30 9.40 -3.54
N HIS A 75 4.46 8.41 -3.27
CA HIS A 75 3.46 8.45 -2.21
C HIS A 75 3.36 7.08 -1.53
N MET A 76 3.00 7.08 -0.25
CA MET A 76 2.74 5.88 0.55
C MET A 76 1.25 5.86 0.93
N PRO A 77 0.38 5.24 0.11
CA PRO A 77 -1.04 5.14 0.39
C PRO A 77 -1.30 4.09 1.47
N ILE A 78 -1.68 4.52 2.68
CA ILE A 78 -1.96 3.66 3.82
C ILE A 78 -3.43 3.28 3.87
N ALA A 79 -3.72 1.98 3.94
CA ALA A 79 -5.05 1.47 4.23
C ALA A 79 -5.36 1.57 5.73
N VAL A 80 -6.57 2.04 6.03
CA VAL A 80 -7.12 2.18 7.37
C VAL A 80 -8.54 1.63 7.37
N THR A 81 -8.76 0.53 8.06
CA THR A 81 -10.02 -0.22 8.06
C THR A 81 -10.83 -0.01 9.33
N PHE A 82 -12.12 0.25 9.11
CA PHE A 82 -13.14 0.43 10.14
C PHE A 82 -14.17 -0.69 10.05
N ALA A 83 -14.56 -1.28 11.18
CA ALA A 83 -15.68 -2.20 11.24
C ALA A 83 -16.88 -1.60 11.99
N TYR A 84 -18.08 -1.99 11.56
CA TYR A 84 -19.34 -1.43 12.01
C TYR A 84 -20.18 -2.48 12.75
N PHE A 85 -20.79 -2.08 13.86
CA PHE A 85 -21.69 -2.94 14.65
C PHE A 85 -22.98 -2.19 14.99
N GLY A 86 -24.03 -2.97 15.27
CA GLY A 86 -25.32 -2.45 15.74
C GLY A 86 -25.90 -1.37 14.83
N GLU A 87 -26.06 -1.69 13.55
CA GLU A 87 -26.58 -0.78 12.52
C GLU A 87 -25.73 0.48 12.25
N GLY A 88 -24.41 0.35 12.45
CA GLY A 88 -23.46 1.44 12.21
C GLY A 88 -23.37 2.45 13.35
N ASN A 89 -23.99 2.17 14.51
CA ASN A 89 -23.89 2.99 15.71
C ASN A 89 -22.54 2.87 16.42
N ILE A 90 -21.88 1.73 16.25
CA ILE A 90 -20.56 1.47 16.83
C ILE A 90 -19.56 1.29 15.70
N VAL A 91 -18.46 2.03 15.76
CA VAL A 91 -17.35 1.95 14.81
C VAL A 91 -16.08 1.61 15.58
N VAL A 92 -15.40 0.55 15.17
CA VAL A 92 -14.06 0.20 15.65
C VAL A 92 -13.06 0.37 14.52
N LEU A 93 -11.83 0.71 14.90
CA LEU A 93 -10.69 0.76 14.01
C LEU A 93 -9.87 -0.51 14.22
N ASP A 94 -9.31 -1.08 13.15
CA ASP A 94 -8.43 -2.25 13.21
C ASP A 94 -9.09 -3.46 13.87
N PRO A 95 -10.16 -4.01 13.25
CA PRO A 95 -10.92 -5.10 13.83
C PRO A 95 -10.07 -6.37 13.95
N THR A 96 -10.10 -6.98 15.12
CA THR A 96 -9.56 -8.32 15.35
C THR A 96 -10.39 -9.39 14.62
N TYR A 97 -9.85 -10.59 14.46
CA TYR A 97 -10.54 -11.72 13.85
C TYR A 97 -11.94 -11.96 14.45
N LYS A 98 -12.07 -11.82 15.78
CA LYS A 98 -13.36 -12.00 16.48
C LYS A 98 -14.34 -10.86 16.19
N GLU A 99 -13.84 -9.64 16.05
CA GLU A 99 -14.64 -8.47 15.71
C GLU A 99 -15.10 -8.55 14.24
N GLU A 100 -14.23 -8.95 13.32
CA GLU A 100 -14.59 -9.20 11.93
C GLU A 100 -15.66 -10.29 11.78
N ALA A 101 -15.61 -11.33 12.62
CA ALA A 101 -16.59 -12.42 12.59
C ALA A 101 -18.02 -11.98 12.95
N VAL A 102 -18.18 -10.87 13.68
CA VAL A 102 -19.48 -10.39 14.16
C VAL A 102 -19.84 -8.99 13.66
N MET A 103 -19.02 -8.40 12.78
CA MET A 103 -19.28 -7.07 12.22
C MET A 103 -20.48 -7.11 11.26
N GLY A 104 -21.27 -6.04 11.28
CA GLY A 104 -22.31 -5.82 10.28
C GLY A 104 -21.71 -5.45 8.92
N GLY A 105 -20.56 -4.78 8.90
CA GLY A 105 -19.83 -4.46 7.67
C GLY A 105 -18.53 -3.71 7.96
N ARG A 106 -17.80 -3.35 6.91
CA ARG A 106 -16.54 -2.59 7.04
C ARG A 106 -16.34 -1.53 5.96
N MET A 107 -15.44 -0.60 6.23
CA MET A 107 -14.93 0.36 5.27
C MET A 107 -13.41 0.46 5.39
N ALA A 108 -12.70 0.20 4.28
CA ALA A 108 -11.29 0.50 4.15
C ALA A 108 -11.12 1.84 3.44
N ALA A 109 -10.40 2.77 4.06
CA ALA A 109 -10.01 4.04 3.47
C ALA A 109 -8.50 4.02 3.22
N ILE A 110 -8.10 4.28 1.97
CA ILE A 110 -6.70 4.35 1.57
C ILE A 110 -6.34 5.81 1.40
N VAL A 111 -5.42 6.31 2.23
CA VAL A 111 -5.07 7.72 2.32
C VAL A 111 -3.55 7.89 2.20
N ASN A 112 -3.10 8.86 1.41
CA ASN A 112 -1.66 9.17 1.30
C ASN A 112 -1.18 10.08 2.44
N SER A 113 0.13 10.33 2.51
CA SER A 113 0.74 11.21 3.50
C SER A 113 0.32 12.69 3.42
N ASN A 114 -0.28 13.11 2.31
CA ASN A 114 -0.78 14.47 2.11
C ASN A 114 -2.23 14.62 2.60
N GLY A 115 -2.86 13.52 3.02
CA GLY A 115 -4.27 13.48 3.43
C GLY A 115 -5.24 13.28 2.26
N ASP A 116 -4.75 13.05 1.04
CA ASP A 116 -5.61 12.76 -0.11
C ASP A 116 -6.12 11.32 -0.02
N VAL A 117 -7.42 11.14 -0.28
CA VAL A 117 -8.04 9.83 -0.38
C VAL A 117 -7.71 9.22 -1.74
N CYS A 118 -6.98 8.11 -1.72
CA CYS A 118 -6.66 7.34 -2.93
C CYS A 118 -7.80 6.38 -3.31
N ALA A 119 -8.44 5.75 -2.32
CA ALA A 119 -9.55 4.84 -2.54
C ALA A 119 -10.39 4.68 -1.26
N ILE A 120 -11.67 4.35 -1.43
CA ILE A 120 -12.56 3.93 -0.35
C ILE A 120 -13.26 2.66 -0.81
N GLN A 121 -13.22 1.62 0.02
CA GLN A 121 -13.97 0.40 -0.20
C GLN A 121 -14.89 0.16 1.00
N LYS A 122 -16.19 0.39 0.81
CA LYS A 122 -17.22 -0.10 1.74
C LYS A 122 -17.61 -1.52 1.29
N ALA A 123 -17.20 -2.51 2.07
CA ALA A 123 -17.49 -3.91 1.78
C ALA A 123 -18.52 -4.46 2.76
N GLY A 124 -19.58 -5.05 2.21
CA GLY A 124 -20.69 -5.61 2.98
C GLY A 124 -21.52 -4.58 3.75
N GLY A 125 -22.42 -5.14 4.55
CA GLY A 125 -23.16 -4.45 5.60
C GLY A 125 -24.17 -3.41 5.20
N GLU A 126 -24.68 -2.78 6.25
CA GLU A 126 -25.81 -1.86 6.23
C GLU A 126 -25.41 -0.45 5.80
N GLY A 127 -26.39 0.41 5.58
CA GLY A 127 -26.17 1.80 5.18
C GLY A 127 -25.44 2.59 6.26
N LEU A 128 -24.46 3.41 5.87
CA LEU A 128 -23.79 4.34 6.77
C LEU A 128 -24.24 5.76 6.47
N MET A 129 -24.48 6.53 7.52
CA MET A 129 -24.67 7.96 7.36
C MET A 129 -23.39 8.61 6.84
N SER A 130 -23.54 9.55 5.91
CA SER A 130 -22.41 10.30 5.33
C SER A 130 -21.55 10.98 6.41
N SER A 131 -22.15 11.44 7.51
CA SER A 131 -21.45 12.02 8.67
C SER A 131 -20.44 11.05 9.29
N VAL A 132 -20.80 9.78 9.45
CA VAL A 132 -19.95 8.72 10.00
C VAL A 132 -18.80 8.42 9.03
N THR A 133 -19.09 8.31 7.74
CA THR A 133 -18.06 8.14 6.70
C THR A 133 -17.04 9.27 6.74
N MET A 134 -17.50 10.53 6.81
CA MET A 134 -16.62 11.69 6.88
C MET A 134 -15.78 11.72 8.17
N GLN A 135 -16.34 11.28 9.30
CA GLN A 135 -15.59 11.12 10.54
C GLN A 135 -14.50 10.05 10.40
N CYS A 136 -14.82 8.90 9.81
CA CYS A 136 -13.84 7.83 9.56
C CYS A 136 -12.70 8.31 8.66
N LEU A 137 -12.99 9.08 7.60
CA LEU A 137 -11.95 9.63 6.71
C LEU A 137 -11.00 10.60 7.43
N ARG A 138 -11.54 11.43 8.34
CA ARG A 138 -10.69 12.32 9.17
C ARG A 138 -9.76 11.51 10.07
N ILE A 139 -10.27 10.45 10.69
CA ILE A 139 -9.48 9.55 11.53
C ILE A 139 -8.43 8.82 10.67
N ALA A 140 -8.82 8.33 9.50
CA ALA A 140 -7.94 7.64 8.56
C ALA A 140 -6.77 8.52 8.14
N SER A 141 -7.00 9.81 7.85
CA SER A 141 -5.95 10.77 7.52
C SER A 141 -4.90 10.90 8.63
N VAL A 142 -5.33 11.02 9.90
CA VAL A 142 -4.43 11.09 11.05
C VAL A 142 -3.65 9.78 11.24
N LYS A 143 -4.33 8.63 11.10
CA LYS A 143 -3.70 7.31 11.26
C LYS A 143 -2.72 6.97 10.14
N ALA A 144 -3.05 7.31 8.90
CA ALA A 144 -2.17 7.15 7.74
C ALA A 144 -0.87 7.93 7.94
N ALA A 145 -0.93 9.16 8.47
CA ALA A 145 0.27 9.95 8.76
C ALA A 145 1.16 9.30 9.83
N ASP A 146 0.58 8.80 10.93
CA ASP A 146 1.30 8.09 11.99
C ASP A 146 1.97 6.82 11.45
N ILE A 147 1.24 5.97 10.73
CA ILE A 147 1.76 4.73 10.15
C ILE A 147 2.88 5.04 9.13
N THR A 148 2.70 6.03 8.26
CA THR A 148 3.73 6.45 7.30
C THR A 148 5.02 6.85 8.01
N SER A 149 4.92 7.56 9.16
CA SER A 149 6.10 7.95 9.93
C SER A 149 6.86 6.76 10.52
N LYS A 150 6.17 5.65 10.80
CA LYS A 150 6.78 4.41 11.31
C LYS A 150 7.45 3.61 10.20
N ILE A 151 6.89 3.59 8.99
CA ILE A 151 7.50 2.92 7.82
C ILE A 151 8.78 3.62 7.38
N LYS A 152 8.85 4.95 7.51
CA LYS A 152 10.02 5.75 7.11
C LYS A 152 11.14 5.81 8.16
N LYS A 153 10.94 5.26 9.36
CA LYS A 153 11.97 5.16 10.40
C LYS A 153 12.82 3.93 10.20
#